data_AF-A0A3M2V1X9-F1
#
_entry.id   AF-A0A3M2V1X9-F1
#
_cell.length_a   1.000
_cell.length_b   1.000
_cell.length_c   1.000
_cell.angle_alpha   90.00
_cell.angle_beta   90.00
_cell.angle_gamma   90.00
#
_symmetry.space_group_name_H-M   'P 1'
#
loop_
_entity.id
_entity.type
_entity.pdbx_description
1 polymer ?
#
loop_
_entity_poly.entity_id
_entity_poly.type
_entity_poly.pdbx_seq_one_letter_code
_entity_poly.pdbx_strand_id
1 'polypeptide(L)'
;MRGLTSNNYEELSTLGKIFDYFWHLVLPVTALVIGNFATMTLLTKNSFLDEISKQYVTTAKAKGLSNHKVLYGHVFRNAMLLVIAGFPSAFIGIFFTGSLLVEVIFSLDGLGLMSFEAAINRDYPVVFGTLFIFTLLGLVVKLIGDITYTLVDPRIDFESRKH
;
A
#
# COMPACT_ATOMS: atom_id res chain seq x y z
N MET A 1 -14.62 -15.04 23.44
CA MET A 1 -13.90 -13.75 23.64
C MET A 1 -12.61 -13.79 22.83
N ARG A 2 -12.66 -13.40 21.55
CA ARG A 2 -11.52 -13.17 20.63
C ARG A 2 -12.11 -13.01 19.22
N GLY A 3 -12.17 -11.78 18.73
CA GLY A 3 -12.77 -11.42 17.44
C GLY A 3 -13.07 -9.92 17.34
N LEU A 4 -13.36 -9.43 16.13
CA LEU A 4 -13.58 -8.02 15.78
C LEU A 4 -14.88 -7.39 16.32
N THR A 5 -15.51 -8.00 17.33
CA THR A 5 -16.84 -7.60 17.81
C THR A 5 -16.93 -7.65 19.33
N SER A 6 -17.64 -6.69 19.90
CA SER A 6 -17.98 -6.65 21.32
C SER A 6 -19.03 -7.71 21.69
N ASN A 7 -19.08 -8.10 22.96
CA ASN A 7 -20.07 -9.08 23.46
C ASN A 7 -21.54 -8.61 23.29
N ASN A 8 -21.78 -7.33 23.00
CA ASN A 8 -23.11 -6.73 22.77
C ASN A 8 -23.43 -6.50 21.28
N TYR A 9 -22.65 -7.11 20.37
CA TYR A 9 -22.77 -6.90 18.93
C TYR A 9 -24.15 -7.28 18.37
N GLU A 10 -24.80 -8.32 18.88
CA GLU A 10 -26.13 -8.73 18.39
C GLU A 10 -27.25 -7.76 18.75
N GLU A 11 -27.10 -6.98 19.83
CA GLU A 11 -28.11 -6.03 20.32
C GLU A 11 -27.95 -4.61 19.73
N LEU A 12 -26.84 -4.32 19.05
CA LEU A 12 -26.54 -3.00 18.50
C LEU A 12 -27.32 -2.71 17.19
N SER A 13 -27.71 -1.45 16.99
CA SER A 13 -28.26 -1.00 15.70
C SER A 13 -27.22 -1.16 14.58
N THR A 14 -27.63 -1.19 13.31
CA THR A 14 -26.72 -1.32 12.15
C THR A 14 -25.61 -0.28 12.14
N LEU A 15 -25.86 0.94 12.63
CA LEU A 15 -24.82 1.97 12.80
C LEU A 15 -23.87 1.67 13.98
N GLY A 16 -24.40 1.15 15.08
CA GLY A 16 -23.60 0.72 16.25
C GLY A 16 -22.66 -0.44 15.92
N LYS A 17 -23.10 -1.39 15.08
CA LYS A 17 -22.27 -2.50 14.57
C LYS A 17 -21.08 -2.01 13.75
N ILE A 18 -21.28 -1.02 12.88
CA ILE A 18 -20.22 -0.44 12.06
C ILE A 18 -19.18 0.26 12.95
N PHE A 19 -19.62 1.06 13.92
CA PHE A 19 -18.70 1.78 14.80
C PHE A 19 -17.88 0.82 15.69
N ASP A 20 -18.52 -0.21 16.25
CA ASP A 20 -17.85 -1.24 17.04
C ASP A 20 -16.77 -1.95 16.20
N TYR A 21 -17.08 -2.27 14.95
CA TYR A 21 -16.13 -2.91 14.04
C TYR A 21 -14.91 -2.02 13.73
N PHE A 22 -15.14 -0.73 13.42
CA PHE A 22 -14.05 0.22 13.20
C PHE A 22 -13.17 0.40 14.45
N TRP A 23 -13.77 0.42 15.65
CA TRP A 23 -13.03 0.52 16.91
C TRP A 23 -12.07 -0.66 17.11
N HIS A 24 -12.53 -1.88 16.83
CA HIS A 24 -11.70 -3.09 16.93
C HIS A 24 -10.61 -3.17 15.85
N LEU A 25 -10.80 -2.50 14.70
CA LEU A 25 -9.79 -2.41 13.65
C LEU A 25 -8.67 -1.40 13.92
N VAL A 26 -8.86 -0.44 14.84
CA VAL A 26 -7.85 0.61 15.09
C VAL A 26 -6.49 0.03 15.50
N LEU A 27 -6.46 -0.94 16.41
CA LEU A 27 -5.20 -1.52 16.90
C LEU A 27 -4.46 -2.36 15.83
N PRO A 28 -5.12 -3.30 15.13
CA PRO A 28 -4.49 -4.02 14.00
C PRO A 28 -3.98 -3.08 12.89
N VAL A 29 -4.78 -2.08 12.51
CA VAL A 29 -4.43 -1.17 11.42
C VAL A 29 -3.29 -0.25 11.82
N THR A 30 -3.30 0.31 13.03
CA THR A 30 -2.20 1.17 13.49
C THR A 30 -0.89 0.40 13.62
N ALA A 31 -0.92 -0.86 14.08
CA ALA A 31 0.25 -1.72 14.12
C ALA A 31 0.84 -1.95 12.71
N LEU A 32 0.00 -2.22 11.70
CA LEU A 32 0.42 -2.35 10.30
C LEU A 32 1.02 -1.06 9.76
N VAL A 33 0.37 0.07 10.01
CA VAL A 33 0.80 1.38 9.50
C VAL A 33 2.14 1.79 10.09
N ILE A 34 2.33 1.67 11.41
CA ILE A 34 3.58 2.06 12.09
C ILE A 34 4.77 1.27 11.54
N GLY A 35 4.59 -0.04 11.29
CA GLY A 35 5.66 -0.90 10.78
C GLY A 35 6.24 -0.44 9.44
N ASN A 36 5.43 0.15 8.56
CA ASN A 36 5.89 0.61 7.25
C ASN A 36 6.00 2.14 7.12
N PHE A 37 5.53 2.88 8.12
CA PHE A 37 5.57 4.34 8.12
C PHE A 37 7.00 4.88 8.02
N ALA A 38 7.93 4.28 8.77
CA ALA A 38 9.34 4.68 8.76
C ALA A 38 9.98 4.50 7.36
N THR A 39 9.79 3.32 6.77
CA THR A 39 10.31 2.98 5.43
C THR A 39 9.71 3.88 4.36
N MET A 40 8.39 4.08 4.37
CA MET A 40 7.69 4.93 3.40
C MET A 40 8.13 6.40 3.51
N THR A 41 8.33 6.89 4.73
CA THR A 41 8.81 8.26 4.98
C THR A 41 10.23 8.44 4.47
N LEU A 42 11.13 7.48 4.74
CA LEU A 42 12.50 7.53 4.25
C LEU A 42 12.57 7.44 2.72
N LEU A 43 11.81 6.53 2.12
CA LEU A 43 11.71 6.38 0.67
C LEU A 43 11.24 7.70 0.02
N THR A 44 10.17 8.29 0.56
CA THR A 44 9.62 9.56 0.07
C THR A 44 10.66 10.67 0.21
N LYS A 45 11.29 10.82 1.39
CA LYS A 45 12.32 11.84 1.62
C LYS A 45 13.49 11.70 0.65
N ASN A 46 13.99 10.48 0.44
CA ASN A 46 15.11 10.22 -0.46
C ASN A 46 14.73 10.52 -1.91
N SER A 47 13.54 10.09 -2.34
CA SER A 47 13.01 10.37 -3.69
C SER A 47 12.98 11.87 -3.98
N PHE A 48 12.55 12.68 -3.01
CA PHE A 48 12.53 14.14 -3.15
C PHE A 48 13.93 14.76 -3.17
N LEU A 49 14.85 14.27 -2.33
CA LEU A 49 16.23 14.77 -2.29
C LEU A 49 16.96 14.50 -3.61
N ASP A 50 16.83 13.29 -4.15
CA ASP A 50 17.39 12.90 -5.43
C ASP A 50 16.84 13.78 -6.56
N GLU A 51 15.53 14.04 -6.54
CA GLU A 51 14.86 14.83 -7.57
C GLU A 51 15.26 16.32 -7.53
N ILE A 52 15.45 16.88 -6.33
CA ILE A 52 15.90 18.28 -6.14
C ILE A 52 17.33 18.50 -6.67
N SER A 53 18.17 17.48 -6.62
CA SER A 53 19.59 17.56 -7.04
C SER A 53 19.79 17.57 -8.57
N LYS A 54 18.73 17.29 -9.36
CA LYS A 54 18.80 17.16 -10.81
C LYS A 54 18.96 18.51 -11.53
N GLN A 55 19.70 18.50 -12.64
CA GLN A 55 20.03 19.71 -13.43
C GLN A 55 18.80 20.49 -13.92
N TYR A 56 17.67 19.82 -14.19
CA TYR A 56 16.46 20.50 -14.63
C TYR A 56 15.86 21.40 -13.53
N VAL A 57 16.04 21.05 -12.25
CA VAL A 57 15.61 21.86 -11.09
C VAL A 57 16.47 23.11 -11.00
N THR A 58 17.79 22.97 -11.14
CA THR A 58 18.73 24.11 -11.17
C THR A 58 18.42 25.06 -12.31
N THR A 59 18.10 24.51 -13.49
CA THR A 59 17.71 25.30 -14.67
C THR A 59 16.38 26.03 -14.45
N ALA A 60 15.38 25.36 -13.84
CA ALA A 60 14.10 25.98 -13.51
C ALA A 60 14.27 27.14 -12.51
N LYS A 61 15.12 26.98 -11.50
CA LYS A 61 15.49 28.06 -10.58
C LYS A 61 16.20 29.21 -11.28
N ALA A 62 17.14 28.93 -12.19
CA ALA A 62 17.84 29.94 -12.98
C ALA A 62 16.89 30.74 -13.90
N LYS A 63 15.78 30.14 -14.34
CA LYS A 63 14.70 30.82 -15.09
C LYS A 63 13.81 31.73 -14.23
N GLY A 64 14.07 31.84 -12.92
CA GLY A 64 13.31 32.71 -12.01
C GLY A 64 12.01 32.09 -11.47
N LEU A 65 11.80 30.77 -11.61
CA LEU A 65 10.65 30.09 -11.01
C LEU A 65 10.77 30.09 -9.48
N SER A 66 9.69 30.48 -8.79
CA SER A 66 9.59 30.40 -7.33
C SER A 66 9.75 28.95 -6.85
N ASN A 67 10.40 28.75 -5.70
CA ASN A 67 10.61 27.42 -5.09
C ASN A 67 9.33 26.57 -4.99
N HIS A 68 8.17 27.18 -4.71
CA HIS A 68 6.88 26.48 -4.65
C HIS A 68 6.45 25.92 -6.01
N LYS A 69 6.58 26.70 -7.10
CA LYS A 69 6.26 26.22 -8.45
C LYS A 69 7.17 25.09 -8.91
N VAL A 70 8.46 25.16 -8.56
CA VAL A 70 9.42 24.09 -8.89
C VAL A 70 9.14 22.84 -8.07
N LEU A 71 8.84 23.00 -6.78
CA LEU A 71 8.52 21.88 -5.88
C LEU A 71 7.25 21.16 -6.35
N TYR A 72 6.10 21.83 -6.43
CA TYR A 72 4.83 21.16 -6.75
C TYR A 72 4.69 20.80 -8.24
N GLY A 73 5.27 21.61 -9.14
CA GLY A 73 5.11 21.41 -10.57
C GLY A 73 6.10 20.42 -11.20
N HIS A 74 7.34 20.38 -10.71
CA HIS A 74 8.40 19.56 -11.31
C HIS A 74 8.88 18.45 -10.38
N VAL A 75 9.30 18.81 -9.16
CA VAL A 75 9.92 17.86 -8.22
C VAL A 75 8.89 16.87 -7.68
N PHE A 76 7.73 17.33 -7.23
CA PHE A 76 6.69 16.52 -6.60
C PHE A 76 6.18 15.45 -7.56
N ARG A 77 5.82 15.85 -8.79
CA ARG A 77 5.32 14.92 -9.80
C ARG A 77 6.33 13.82 -10.10
N ASN A 78 7.61 14.16 -10.26
CA ASN A 78 8.65 13.19 -10.59
C ASN A 78 9.08 12.33 -9.39
N ALA A 79 9.22 12.92 -8.20
CA ALA A 79 9.59 12.18 -7.00
C ALA A 79 8.50 11.19 -6.57
N MET A 80 7.22 11.55 -6.75
CA MET A 80 6.09 10.67 -6.45
C MET A 80 6.01 9.46 -7.38
N LEU A 81 6.55 9.50 -8.59
CA LEU A 81 6.58 8.34 -9.48
C LEU A 81 7.37 7.18 -8.87
N LEU A 82 8.49 7.47 -8.20
CA LEU A 82 9.28 6.43 -7.53
C LEU A 82 8.49 5.78 -6.38
N VAL A 83 7.75 6.60 -5.62
CA VAL A 83 6.90 6.14 -4.52
C VAL A 83 5.72 5.31 -5.02
N ILE A 84 5.05 5.76 -6.10
CA ILE A 84 3.90 5.05 -6.70
C ILE A 84 4.35 3.74 -7.34
N ALA A 85 5.49 3.73 -8.03
CA ALA A 85 6.04 2.51 -8.63
C ALA A 85 6.43 1.46 -7.57
N GLY A 86 6.87 1.91 -6.39
CA GLY A 86 7.17 1.02 -5.26
C GLY A 86 5.93 0.56 -4.46
N PHE A 87 4.75 1.14 -4.70
CA PHE A 87 3.56 0.84 -3.92
C PHE A 87 3.07 -0.61 -4.08
N PRO A 88 2.97 -1.21 -5.29
CA PRO A 88 2.49 -2.58 -5.43
C PRO A 88 3.37 -3.60 -4.71
N SER A 89 4.70 -3.46 -4.78
CA SER A 89 5.63 -4.36 -4.10
C SER A 89 5.58 -4.19 -2.58
N ALA A 90 5.51 -2.95 -2.09
CA ALA A 90 5.32 -2.66 -0.68
C ALA A 90 3.99 -3.23 -0.16
N PHE A 91 2.90 -3.08 -0.91
CA PHE A 91 1.59 -3.60 -0.54
C PHE A 91 1.59 -5.12 -0.45
N ILE A 92 2.15 -5.81 -1.45
CA ILE A 92 2.27 -7.27 -1.44
C ILE A 92 3.13 -7.73 -0.24
N GLY A 93 4.25 -7.06 0.03
CA GLY A 93 5.09 -7.38 1.19
C GLY A 93 4.35 -7.25 2.52
N ILE A 94 3.60 -6.17 2.72
CA ILE A 94 2.76 -5.99 3.93
C ILE A 94 1.69 -7.08 4.02
N PHE A 95 1.03 -7.39 2.91
CA PHE A 95 -0.09 -8.33 2.91
C PHE A 95 0.39 -9.76 3.18
N PHE A 96 1.52 -10.18 2.61
CA PHE A 96 2.04 -11.53 2.84
C PHE A 96 2.76 -11.68 4.18
N THR A 97 3.58 -10.71 4.58
CA THR A 97 4.39 -10.82 5.80
C THR A 97 3.67 -10.27 7.03
N GLY A 98 2.94 -9.17 6.87
CA GLY A 98 2.26 -8.46 7.96
C GLY A 98 0.91 -9.07 8.33
N SER A 99 0.15 -9.60 7.36
CA SER A 99 -1.20 -10.13 7.63
C SER A 99 -1.18 -11.30 8.60
N LEU A 100 -0.28 -12.28 8.41
CA LEU A 100 -0.17 -13.42 9.33
C LEU A 100 0.21 -12.99 10.75
N LEU A 101 1.21 -12.12 10.91
CA LEU A 101 1.65 -11.65 12.23
C LEU A 101 0.54 -10.90 12.97
N VAL A 102 -0.17 -10.04 12.26
CA VAL A 102 -1.28 -9.26 12.83
C VAL A 102 -2.47 -10.16 13.13
N GLU A 103 -2.79 -11.11 12.27
CA GLU A 103 -3.84 -12.11 12.50
C GLU A 103 -3.55 -12.95 13.75
N VAL A 104 -2.32 -13.43 13.93
CA VAL A 104 -1.92 -14.21 15.11
C VAL A 104 -1.94 -13.35 16.39
N ILE A 105 -1.35 -12.15 16.36
CA ILE A 105 -1.27 -11.28 17.54
C ILE A 105 -2.65 -10.80 17.99
N PHE A 106 -3.52 -10.46 17.05
CA PHE A 106 -4.87 -9.96 17.34
C PHE A 106 -5.95 -11.05 17.34
N SER A 107 -5.57 -12.32 17.17
CA SER A 107 -6.51 -13.46 17.10
C SER A 107 -7.63 -13.23 16.08
N LEU A 108 -7.24 -12.86 14.85
CA LEU A 108 -8.13 -12.65 13.72
C LEU A 108 -8.08 -13.86 12.77
N ASP A 109 -9.23 -14.28 12.29
CA ASP A 109 -9.34 -15.34 11.28
C ASP A 109 -9.23 -14.71 9.89
N GLY A 110 -8.00 -14.63 9.36
CA GLY A 110 -7.73 -14.10 8.04
C GLY A 110 -7.13 -15.11 7.06
N LEU A 111 -6.93 -14.65 5.83
CA LEU A 111 -6.38 -15.48 4.75
C LEU A 111 -4.90 -15.83 5.01
N GLY A 112 -4.16 -15.00 5.75
CA GLY A 112 -2.76 -15.26 6.08
C GLY A 112 -2.61 -16.48 6.97
N LEU A 113 -3.31 -16.49 8.10
CA LEU A 113 -3.37 -17.60 9.04
C LEU A 113 -3.93 -18.86 8.38
N MET A 114 -5.04 -18.73 7.64
CA MET A 114 -5.66 -19.87 6.94
C MET A 114 -4.72 -20.51 5.93
N SER A 115 -3.95 -19.71 5.17
CA SER A 115 -2.96 -20.23 4.22
C SER A 115 -1.80 -20.95 4.90
N PHE A 116 -1.37 -20.45 6.07
CA PHE A 116 -0.30 -21.05 6.86
C PHE A 116 -0.72 -22.38 7.49
N GLU A 117 -1.91 -22.42 8.10
CA GLU A 117 -2.47 -23.64 8.68
C GLU A 117 -2.72 -24.71 7.61
N ALA A 118 -3.26 -24.32 6.45
CA ALA A 118 -3.46 -25.22 5.32
C ALA A 118 -2.12 -25.81 4.82
N ALA A 119 -1.05 -25.02 4.80
CA ALA A 119 0.28 -25.50 4.42
C ALA A 119 0.84 -26.54 5.42
N ILE A 120 0.65 -26.31 6.72
CA ILE A 120 1.06 -27.26 7.77
C ILE A 120 0.24 -28.56 7.68
N ASN A 121 -1.08 -28.43 7.53
CA ASN A 121 -2.01 -29.55 7.46
C ASN A 121 -2.00 -30.28 6.10
N ARG A 122 -1.18 -29.81 5.15
CA ARG A 122 -1.11 -30.32 3.76
C ARG A 122 -2.47 -30.33 3.06
N ASP A 123 -3.30 -29.35 3.37
CA ASP A 123 -4.57 -29.11 2.69
C ASP A 123 -4.31 -28.40 1.36
N TYR A 124 -3.87 -29.17 0.36
CA TYR A 124 -3.51 -28.64 -0.95
C TYR A 124 -4.63 -27.82 -1.61
N PRO A 125 -5.92 -28.23 -1.57
CA PRO A 125 -7.01 -27.39 -2.08
C PRO A 125 -7.04 -25.99 -1.46
N VAL A 126 -6.94 -25.87 -0.13
CA VAL A 126 -6.97 -24.57 0.54
C VAL A 126 -5.70 -23.76 0.27
N VAL A 127 -4.53 -24.42 0.21
CA VAL A 127 -3.28 -23.76 -0.18
C VAL A 127 -3.37 -23.18 -1.59
N PHE A 128 -3.83 -23.94 -2.58
CA PHE A 128 -3.99 -23.42 -3.94
C PHE A 128 -5.05 -22.33 -4.04
N GLY A 129 -6.16 -22.46 -3.31
CA GLY A 129 -7.21 -21.43 -3.26
C GLY A 129 -6.71 -20.11 -2.69
N THR A 130 -6.00 -20.16 -1.56
CA THR A 130 -5.42 -18.96 -0.93
C THR A 130 -4.34 -18.33 -1.80
N LEU A 131 -3.44 -19.13 -2.40
CA LEU A 131 -2.44 -18.63 -3.36
C LEU A 131 -3.07 -17.95 -4.58
N PHE A 132 -4.14 -18.52 -5.12
CA PHE A 132 -4.88 -17.93 -6.24
C PHE A 132 -5.46 -16.57 -5.84
N ILE A 133 -6.13 -16.47 -4.69
CA ILE A 133 -6.72 -15.22 -4.19
C ILE A 133 -5.63 -14.17 -3.97
N PHE A 134 -4.51 -14.52 -3.34
CA PHE A 134 -3.41 -13.58 -3.12
C PHE A 134 -2.81 -13.08 -4.44
N THR A 135 -2.63 -13.98 -5.41
CA THR A 135 -2.09 -13.62 -6.73
C THR A 135 -3.06 -12.70 -7.47
N LEU A 136 -4.36 -12.99 -7.42
CA LEU A 136 -5.40 -12.16 -8.03
C LEU A 136 -5.46 -10.77 -7.40
N LEU A 137 -5.43 -10.68 -6.07
CA LEU A 137 -5.37 -9.41 -5.35
C LEU A 137 -4.10 -8.62 -5.69
N GLY A 138 -2.94 -9.30 -5.72
CA GLY A 138 -1.68 -8.70 -6.12
C GLY A 138 -1.73 -8.13 -7.55
N LEU A 139 -2.36 -8.86 -8.49
CA LEU A 139 -2.57 -8.39 -9.86
C LEU A 139 -3.46 -7.15 -9.90
N VAL A 140 -4.57 -7.13 -9.15
CA VAL A 140 -5.48 -5.99 -9.07
C VAL A 140 -4.78 -4.76 -8.51
N VAL A 141 -4.02 -4.91 -7.42
CA VAL A 141 -3.26 -3.81 -6.82
C VAL A 141 -2.18 -3.30 -7.78
N LYS A 142 -1.48 -4.20 -8.47
CA LYS A 142 -0.52 -3.82 -9.50
C LYS A 142 -1.20 -3.03 -10.63
N LEU A 143 -2.35 -3.49 -11.11
CA LEU A 143 -3.12 -2.79 -12.15
C LEU A 143 -3.56 -1.39 -11.68
N ILE A 144 -4.02 -1.25 -10.44
CA ILE A 144 -4.35 0.06 -9.85
C ILE A 144 -3.10 0.95 -9.80
N GLY A 145 -1.94 0.38 -9.45
CA GLY A 145 -0.66 1.09 -9.48
C GLY A 145 -0.30 1.57 -10.89
N ASP A 146 -0.43 0.70 -11.90
CA ASP A 146 -0.17 1.03 -13.30
C ASP A 146 -1.12 2.14 -13.80
N ILE A 147 -2.41 2.10 -13.46
CA ILE A 147 -3.38 3.16 -13.79
C ILE A 147 -3.04 4.48 -13.09
N THR A 148 -2.72 4.42 -11.79
CA THR A 148 -2.34 5.60 -10.99
C THR A 148 -1.08 6.25 -11.58
N TYR A 149 -0.13 5.43 -12.03
CA TYR A 149 1.07 5.89 -12.69
C TYR A 149 0.76 6.65 -13.99
N THR A 150 -0.12 6.13 -14.85
CA THR A 150 -0.57 6.82 -16.08
C THR A 150 -1.32 8.13 -15.79
N LEU A 151 -2.14 8.17 -14.73
CA LEU A 151 -2.86 9.39 -14.34
C LEU A 151 -1.91 10.47 -13.80
N VAL A 152 -0.91 10.07 -13.03
CA VAL A 152 0.07 11.00 -12.45
C VAL A 152 1.03 11.49 -13.52
N ASP A 153 1.48 10.65 -14.46
CA ASP A 153 2.33 11.06 -15.58
C ASP A 153 1.75 10.70 -16.97
N PRO A 154 1.00 11.62 -17.60
CA PRO A 154 0.47 11.44 -18.95
C PRO A 154 1.52 11.67 -20.06
N ARG A 155 2.81 11.88 -19.75
CA ARG A 155 3.88 11.96 -20.78
C ARG A 155 4.47 10.62 -21.18
N ILE A 156 4.03 9.53 -20.57
CA ILE A 156 4.38 8.17 -21.00
C ILE A 156 3.46 7.82 -22.17
N ASP A 157 3.68 8.56 -23.24
CA ASP A 157 3.17 8.24 -24.54
C ASP A 157 3.97 7.03 -25.01
N PHE A 158 3.29 5.93 -25.31
CA PHE A 158 3.88 4.74 -25.90
C PHE A 158 4.39 4.98 -27.34
N GLU A 159 4.36 6.23 -27.82
CA GLU A 159 4.71 6.61 -29.20
C GLU A 159 6.21 6.75 -29.51
N SER A 160 7.12 6.86 -28.54
CA SER A 160 8.54 7.12 -28.87
C SER A 160 9.42 5.88 -29.10
N ARG A 161 8.85 4.65 -29.07
CA ARG A 161 9.57 3.43 -29.53
C ARG A 161 9.49 3.23 -31.04
N LYS A 162 9.71 4.29 -31.81
CA LYS A 162 10.19 4.18 -33.18
C LYS A 162 11.48 4.98 -33.27
N HIS A 163 12.61 4.28 -33.22
CA HIS A 163 13.71 4.39 -34.16
C HIS A 163 14.62 3.17 -33.97
#